data_AF-A0A6L7CNP5-F1
#
_entry.id   AF-A0A6L7CNP5-F1
#
_cell.length_a   1.000
_cell.length_b   1.000
_cell.length_c   1.000
_cell.angle_alpha   90.00
_cell.angle_beta   90.00
_cell.angle_gamma   90.00
#
_symmetry.space_group_name_H-M   'P 1'
#
loop_
_entity.id
_entity.type
_entity.pdbx_description
1 polymer ?
#
loop_
_entity_poly.entity_id
_entity_poly.type
_entity_poly.pdbx_seq_one_letter_code
_entity_poly.pdbx_strand_id
1 'polypeptide(L)'
;MTEPHVAVLSQVQQFLDRQHGLYIDGRPGPAQSEKRLAIFDPATGQEIASTADANEADVDNAVMSAWRAFVSRRWAGRLPAERERILLRFADLVEQHSEELAQLETLEQGKSIAISRAFEVGCTLNWMRYTAGLTTKIAGKTLDLSIPLPQGARYQAWTRKEPVGV
;
A
#
# COMPACT_ATOMS: atom_id res chain seq x y z
N MET A 1 30.20 26.72 10.44
CA MET A 1 28.74 26.70 10.58
C MET A 1 28.34 25.25 10.41
N THR A 2 28.16 24.52 11.50
CA THR A 2 27.65 23.14 11.47
C THR A 2 26.20 23.22 11.01
N GLU A 3 25.90 22.65 9.84
CA GLU A 3 24.51 22.51 9.41
C GLU A 3 23.74 21.76 10.51
N PRO A 4 22.52 22.19 10.85
CA PRO A 4 21.70 21.44 11.79
C PRO A 4 21.30 20.12 11.12
N HIS A 5 22.07 19.06 11.37
CA HIS A 5 21.68 17.71 11.01
C HIS A 5 20.38 17.37 11.70
N VAL A 6 19.38 16.90 10.94
CA VAL A 6 18.15 16.36 11.52
C VAL A 6 18.50 15.10 12.30
N ALA A 7 18.23 15.10 13.60
CA ALA A 7 18.48 13.94 14.45
C ALA A 7 17.53 12.80 14.07
N VAL A 8 18.10 11.61 13.87
CA VAL A 8 17.34 10.39 13.60
C VAL A 8 16.54 10.01 14.85
N LEU A 9 15.25 9.74 14.68
CA LEU A 9 14.37 9.32 15.77
C LEU A 9 14.75 7.92 16.27
N SER A 10 14.61 7.69 17.58
CA SER A 10 14.88 6.37 18.18
C SER A 10 14.06 5.23 17.56
N GLN A 11 12.84 5.53 17.12
CA GLN A 11 11.94 4.61 16.45
C GLN A 11 12.45 4.23 15.05
N VAL A 12 13.07 5.18 14.36
CA VAL A 12 13.69 4.97 13.05
C VAL A 12 14.93 4.09 13.21
N GLN A 13 15.80 4.39 14.19
CA GLN A 13 16.95 3.53 14.49
C GLN A 13 16.49 2.12 14.86
N GLN A 14 15.52 1.99 15.76
CA GLN A 14 14.96 0.70 16.14
C GLN A 14 14.32 -0.04 14.96
N PHE A 15 13.81 0.67 13.95
CA PHE A 15 13.30 0.05 12.73
C PHE A 15 14.45 -0.50 11.89
N LEU A 16 15.47 0.32 11.61
CA LEU A 16 16.66 -0.04 10.81
C LEU A 16 17.43 -1.23 11.41
N ASP A 17 17.50 -1.32 12.73
CA ASP A 17 18.20 -2.41 13.43
C ASP A 17 17.45 -3.75 13.35
N ARG A 18 16.22 -3.79 12.81
CA ARG A 18 15.46 -5.03 12.69
C ARG A 18 16.01 -5.90 11.57
N GLN A 19 15.87 -7.21 11.76
CA GLN A 19 16.01 -8.13 10.66
C GLN A 19 14.76 -8.06 9.77
N HIS A 20 14.83 -7.25 8.70
CA HIS A 20 13.72 -7.11 7.77
C HIS A 20 13.54 -8.37 6.91
N GLY A 21 12.28 -8.70 6.64
CA GLY A 21 11.83 -9.81 5.82
C GLY A 21 10.58 -9.42 5.05
N LEU A 22 9.83 -10.41 4.58
CA LEU A 22 8.63 -10.20 3.77
C LEU A 22 7.38 -10.04 4.64
N TYR A 23 6.36 -9.37 4.12
CA TYR A 23 5.04 -9.27 4.76
C TYR A 23 4.00 -10.06 3.94
N ILE A 24 3.75 -11.32 4.33
CA ILE A 24 2.87 -12.26 3.60
C ILE A 24 1.86 -12.86 4.59
N ASP A 25 0.63 -13.11 4.15
CA ASP A 25 -0.50 -13.59 4.98
C ASP A 25 -0.74 -12.73 6.25
N GLY A 26 -0.52 -11.41 6.15
CA GLY A 26 -0.81 -10.44 7.22
C GLY A 26 0.20 -10.41 8.36
N ARG A 27 1.42 -10.94 8.14
CA ARG A 27 2.48 -10.97 9.16
C ARG A 27 3.86 -10.74 8.54
N PRO A 28 4.80 -10.14 9.28
CA PRO A 28 6.21 -10.17 8.91
C PRO A 28 6.77 -11.60 9.05
N GLY A 29 7.70 -11.98 8.19
CA GLY A 29 8.37 -13.26 8.24
C GLY A 29 9.62 -13.32 7.37
N PRO A 30 10.47 -14.35 7.52
CA PRO A 30 11.60 -14.56 6.64
C PRO A 30 11.13 -14.91 5.22
N ALA A 31 11.99 -14.67 4.23
CA ALA A 31 11.84 -15.25 2.91
C ALA A 31 12.25 -16.74 2.94
N GLN A 32 11.79 -17.51 1.96
CA GLN A 32 12.34 -18.82 1.63
C GLN A 32 13.74 -18.69 1.02
N SER A 33 13.99 -17.59 0.32
CA SER A 33 15.34 -17.22 -0.10
C SER A 33 16.25 -16.97 1.11
N GLU A 34 17.44 -17.56 1.08
CA GLU A 34 18.49 -17.27 2.07
C GLU A 34 19.27 -15.99 1.74
N LYS A 35 19.04 -15.41 0.56
CA LYS A 35 19.73 -14.20 0.11
C LYS A 35 19.17 -12.95 0.77
N ARG A 36 20.02 -11.94 0.90
CA ARG A 36 19.66 -10.62 1.44
C ARG A 36 20.21 -9.51 0.55
N LEU A 37 19.51 -8.38 0.56
CA LEU A 37 19.92 -7.13 -0.04
C LEU A 37 20.36 -6.17 1.07
N ALA A 38 21.57 -5.64 0.94
CA ALA A 38 22.03 -4.53 1.77
C ALA A 38 21.40 -3.22 1.28
N ILE A 39 20.97 -2.39 2.22
CA ILE A 39 20.39 -1.07 1.98
C ILE A 39 21.42 -0.05 2.46
N PHE A 40 21.77 0.88 1.60
CA PHE A 40 22.82 1.86 1.85
C PHE A 40 22.22 3.25 1.96
N ASP A 41 22.77 4.06 2.87
CA ASP A 41 22.55 5.49 2.86
C ASP A 41 23.40 6.11 1.72
N PRO A 42 22.78 6.68 0.68
CA PRO A 42 23.51 7.22 -0.46
C PRO A 42 24.33 8.47 -0.13
N ALA A 43 24.05 9.17 0.97
CA ALA A 43 24.82 10.33 1.40
C ALA A 43 26.17 9.93 2.04
N THR A 44 26.23 8.75 2.65
CA THR A 44 27.41 8.28 3.41
C THR A 44 28.07 7.03 2.83
N GLY A 45 27.36 6.29 1.98
CA GLY A 45 27.75 4.98 1.46
C GLY A 45 27.74 3.86 2.50
N GLN A 46 27.25 4.12 3.72
CA GLN A 46 27.19 3.11 4.79
C GLN A 46 25.95 2.22 4.63
N GLU A 47 26.09 0.94 4.95
CA GLU A 47 24.94 0.04 5.07
C GLU A 47 24.12 0.44 6.30
N ILE A 48 22.84 0.72 6.11
CA ILE A 48 21.90 1.16 7.16
C ILE A 48 20.88 0.10 7.55
N ALA A 49 20.65 -0.89 6.68
CA ALA A 49 19.75 -2.00 6.95
C ALA A 49 20.02 -3.14 5.95
N SER A 50 19.39 -4.30 6.18
CA SER A 50 19.29 -5.34 5.16
C SER A 50 17.88 -5.90 5.10
N THR A 51 17.44 -6.34 3.92
CA THR A 51 16.14 -6.99 3.71
C THR A 51 16.30 -8.34 3.00
N ALA A 52 15.27 -9.18 3.05
CA ALA A 52 15.28 -10.44 2.33
C ALA A 52 15.20 -10.22 0.81
N ASP A 53 16.02 -10.96 0.05
CA ASP A 53 16.03 -10.95 -1.41
C ASP A 53 15.07 -12.05 -1.91
N ALA A 54 13.80 -11.68 -2.11
CA ALA A 54 12.73 -12.62 -2.43
C ALA A 54 12.99 -13.39 -3.73
N ASN A 55 12.78 -14.71 -3.71
CA ASN A 55 12.86 -15.56 -4.90
C ASN A 55 11.47 -15.82 -5.52
N GLU A 56 11.42 -16.61 -6.59
CA GLU A 56 10.17 -16.98 -7.27
C GLU A 56 9.15 -17.63 -6.32
N ALA A 57 9.59 -18.53 -5.44
CA ALA A 57 8.70 -19.21 -4.49
C ALA A 57 8.12 -18.23 -3.45
N ASP A 58 8.88 -17.21 -3.03
CA ASP A 58 8.38 -16.14 -2.18
C ASP A 58 7.27 -15.32 -2.86
N VAL A 59 7.46 -15.01 -4.15
CA VAL A 59 6.46 -14.31 -4.96
C VAL A 59 5.21 -15.16 -5.13
N ASP A 60 5.35 -16.46 -5.42
CA ASP A 60 4.22 -17.39 -5.52
C ASP A 60 3.42 -17.42 -4.21
N ASN A 61 4.10 -17.44 -3.06
CA ASN A 61 3.42 -17.39 -1.76
C ASN A 61 2.65 -16.08 -1.55
N ALA A 62 3.22 -14.94 -1.94
CA ALA A 62 2.58 -13.64 -1.85
C ALA A 62 1.32 -13.58 -2.75
N VAL A 63 1.44 -14.04 -4.00
CA VAL A 63 0.33 -14.14 -4.96
C VAL A 63 -0.77 -15.05 -4.42
N MET A 64 -0.41 -16.24 -3.92
CA MET A 64 -1.38 -17.17 -3.35
C MET A 64 -2.04 -16.64 -2.08
N SER A 65 -1.32 -15.90 -1.23
CA SER A 65 -1.89 -15.17 -0.09
C SER A 65 -2.95 -14.17 -0.55
N ALA A 66 -2.63 -13.32 -1.53
CA ALA A 66 -3.54 -12.32 -2.07
C ALA A 66 -4.76 -12.97 -2.77
N TRP A 67 -4.53 -14.00 -3.59
CA TRP A 67 -5.57 -14.77 -4.25
C TRP A 67 -6.53 -15.41 -3.24
N ARG A 68 -6.02 -16.08 -2.20
CA ARG A 68 -6.85 -16.67 -1.11
C ARG A 68 -7.70 -15.61 -0.42
N ALA A 69 -7.14 -14.42 -0.15
CA ALA A 69 -7.90 -13.33 0.45
C ALA A 69 -9.01 -12.80 -0.48
N PHE A 70 -8.76 -12.76 -1.79
CA PHE A 70 -9.73 -12.34 -2.80
C PHE A 70 -10.88 -13.36 -2.95
N VAL A 71 -10.57 -14.64 -3.21
CA VAL A 71 -11.58 -15.69 -3.47
C VAL A 71 -12.42 -16.01 -2.23
N SER A 72 -11.83 -15.96 -1.03
CA SER A 72 -12.59 -16.12 0.22
C SER A 72 -13.48 -14.91 0.56
N ARG A 73 -13.41 -13.84 -0.22
CA ARG A 73 -14.19 -12.61 -0.06
C ARG A 73 -13.99 -11.89 1.28
N ARG A 74 -13.00 -12.28 2.10
CA ARG A 74 -12.74 -11.66 3.41
C ARG A 74 -12.42 -10.16 3.34
N TRP A 75 -11.83 -9.72 2.23
CA TRP A 75 -11.67 -8.30 1.90
C TRP A 75 -12.68 -7.84 0.85
N ALA A 76 -12.71 -8.49 -0.31
CA ALA A 76 -13.50 -8.04 -1.45
C ALA A 76 -15.02 -8.14 -1.24
N GLY A 77 -15.49 -8.97 -0.30
CA GLY A 77 -16.89 -9.10 0.09
C GLY A 77 -17.35 -8.12 1.17
N ARG A 78 -16.45 -7.35 1.78
CA ARG A 78 -16.82 -6.31 2.77
C ARG A 78 -17.67 -5.22 2.12
N LEU A 79 -18.53 -4.59 2.90
CA LEU A 79 -19.30 -3.44 2.42
C LEU A 79 -18.35 -2.30 2.02
N PRO A 80 -18.68 -1.51 0.98
CA PRO A 80 -17.90 -0.35 0.58
C PRO A 80 -17.49 0.57 1.74
N ALA A 81 -18.43 0.91 2.62
CA ALA A 81 -18.18 1.76 3.78
C ALA A 81 -17.27 1.11 4.84
N GLU A 82 -17.25 -0.22 4.95
CA GLU A 82 -16.30 -0.90 5.85
C GLU A 82 -14.87 -0.82 5.31
N ARG A 83 -14.69 -0.97 4.00
CA ARG A 83 -13.39 -0.80 3.35
C ARG A 83 -12.90 0.64 3.47
N GLU A 84 -13.79 1.62 3.25
CA GLU A 84 -13.49 3.05 3.47
C GLU A 84 -12.94 3.29 4.87
N ARG A 85 -13.64 2.83 5.91
CA ARG A 85 -13.22 3.01 7.31
C ARG A 85 -11.86 2.39 7.61
N ILE A 86 -11.58 1.18 7.08
CA ILE A 86 -10.29 0.51 7.28
C ILE A 86 -9.16 1.30 6.61
N LEU A 87 -9.37 1.76 5.37
CA LEU A 87 -8.37 2.53 4.63
C LEU A 87 -8.12 3.92 5.23
N LEU A 88 -9.16 4.59 5.73
CA LEU A 88 -9.02 5.87 6.46
C LEU A 88 -8.25 5.67 7.76
N ARG A 89 -8.57 4.63 8.54
CA ARG A 89 -7.80 4.29 9.75
C ARG A 89 -6.33 4.00 9.43
N PHE A 90 -6.06 3.35 8.29
CA PHE A 90 -4.68 3.12 7.86
C PHE A 90 -3.97 4.43 7.51
N ALA A 91 -4.64 5.36 6.81
CA ALA A 91 -4.08 6.69 6.55
C ALA A 91 -3.79 7.46 7.85
N ASP A 92 -4.65 7.36 8.87
CA ASP A 92 -4.41 8.01 10.16
C ASP A 92 -3.19 7.41 10.89
N LEU A 93 -2.96 6.10 10.76
CA LEU A 93 -1.74 5.46 11.30
C LEU A 93 -0.48 5.90 10.54
N VAL A 94 -0.55 6.03 9.21
CA VAL A 94 0.57 6.57 8.42
C VAL A 94 0.86 8.01 8.81
N GLU A 95 -0.19 8.82 9.05
CA GLU A 95 -0.03 10.22 9.47
C GLU A 95 0.62 10.32 10.84
N GLN A 96 0.23 9.46 11.78
CA GLN A 96 0.84 9.38 13.11
C GLN A 96 2.34 9.06 13.06
N HIS A 97 2.80 8.35 12.04
CA HIS A 97 4.21 7.97 11.83
C HIS A 97 4.90 8.77 10.71
N SER A 98 4.39 9.97 10.39
CA SER A 98 4.85 10.73 9.23
C SER A 98 6.34 11.10 9.29
N GLU A 99 6.84 11.45 10.46
CA GLU A 99 8.24 11.86 10.62
C GLU A 99 9.17 10.66 10.51
N GLU A 100 8.81 9.51 11.10
CA GLU A 100 9.57 8.27 10.96
C GLU A 100 9.66 7.85 9.48
N LEU A 101 8.53 7.88 8.77
CA LEU A 101 8.48 7.54 7.34
C LEU A 101 9.31 8.50 6.49
N ALA A 102 9.25 9.80 6.78
CA ALA A 102 10.05 10.79 6.05
C ALA A 102 11.55 10.62 6.28
N GLN A 103 11.97 10.27 7.51
CA GLN A 103 13.37 9.99 7.81
C GLN A 103 13.85 8.70 7.14
N LEU A 104 13.05 7.63 7.16
CA LEU A 104 13.36 6.38 6.45
C LEU A 104 13.53 6.61 4.94
N GLU A 105 12.61 7.35 4.33
CA GLU A 105 12.68 7.69 2.90
C GLU A 105 13.93 8.52 2.56
N THR A 106 14.29 9.49 3.41
CA THR A 106 15.52 10.27 3.22
C THR A 106 16.77 9.42 3.39
N LEU A 107 16.81 8.54 4.38
CA LEU A 107 17.97 7.66 4.64
C LEU A 107 18.17 6.63 3.53
N GLU A 108 17.10 6.06 2.98
CA GLU A 108 17.18 5.04 1.92
C GLU A 108 17.37 5.65 0.53
N GLN A 109 16.61 6.70 0.20
CA GLN A 109 16.59 7.25 -1.16
C GLN A 109 17.59 8.40 -1.35
N GLY A 110 17.88 9.17 -0.29
CA GLY A 110 18.83 10.29 -0.31
C GLY A 110 18.22 11.68 -0.58
N LYS A 111 16.91 11.78 -0.86
CA LYS A 111 16.24 13.08 -1.02
C LYS A 111 16.23 13.86 0.29
N SER A 112 16.17 15.19 0.17
CA SER A 112 16.12 16.05 1.36
C SER A 112 14.89 15.76 2.21
N ILE A 113 15.07 15.81 3.53
CA ILE A 113 13.99 15.56 4.51
C ILE A 113 12.78 16.48 4.32
N ALA A 114 13.00 17.71 3.82
CA ALA A 114 11.90 18.62 3.49
C ALA A 114 11.04 18.08 2.34
N ILE A 115 11.65 17.46 1.32
CA ILE A 115 10.94 16.84 0.20
C ILE A 115 10.22 15.57 0.68
N SER A 116 10.86 14.72 1.49
CA SER A 116 10.22 13.51 2.04
C SER A 116 8.98 13.83 2.86
N ARG A 117 9.05 14.85 3.74
CA ARG A 117 7.90 15.30 4.55
C ARG A 117 6.77 15.84 3.68
N ALA A 118 7.09 16.79 2.79
CA ALA A 118 6.06 17.53 2.06
C ALA A 118 5.43 16.71 0.92
N PHE A 119 6.25 16.01 0.14
CA PHE A 119 5.80 15.30 -1.05
C PHE A 119 5.56 13.83 -0.77
N GLU A 120 6.58 13.09 -0.32
CA GLU A 120 6.45 11.62 -0.21
C GLU A 120 5.39 11.23 0.83
N VAL A 121 5.50 11.74 2.05
CA VAL A 121 4.51 11.43 3.09
C VAL A 121 3.25 12.28 2.91
N GLY A 122 3.41 13.59 2.76
CA GLY A 122 2.29 14.53 2.67
C GLY A 122 1.34 14.27 1.49
N CYS A 123 1.86 14.09 0.27
CA CYS A 123 1.01 13.80 -0.89
C CYS A 123 0.44 12.37 -0.83
N THR A 124 1.20 11.39 -0.33
CA THR A 124 0.71 10.01 -0.15
C THR A 124 -0.49 9.98 0.78
N LEU A 125 -0.48 10.68 1.90
CA LEU A 125 -1.62 10.76 2.83
C LEU A 125 -2.88 11.31 2.16
N ASN A 126 -2.74 12.38 1.35
CA ASN A 126 -3.86 12.94 0.59
C ASN A 126 -4.42 11.92 -0.41
N TRP A 127 -3.53 11.21 -1.12
CA TRP A 127 -3.92 10.17 -2.06
C TRP A 127 -4.60 8.97 -1.40
N MET A 128 -4.09 8.51 -0.26
CA MET A 128 -4.69 7.45 0.55
C MET A 128 -6.10 7.80 0.98
N ARG A 129 -6.32 9.01 1.50
CA ARG A 129 -7.65 9.47 1.92
C ARG A 129 -8.61 9.65 0.75
N TYR A 130 -8.12 10.22 -0.36
CA TYR A 130 -8.90 10.34 -1.58
C TYR A 130 -9.37 8.98 -2.10
N THR A 131 -8.47 8.02 -2.23
CA THR A 131 -8.78 6.68 -2.74
C THR A 131 -9.64 5.85 -1.78
N ALA A 132 -9.46 6.01 -0.46
CA ALA A 132 -10.37 5.44 0.53
C ALA A 132 -11.81 5.92 0.29
N GLY A 133 -11.99 7.22 0.03
CA GLY A 133 -13.27 7.83 -0.31
C GLY A 133 -13.90 7.30 -1.60
N LEU A 134 -13.12 6.78 -2.55
CA LEU A 134 -13.66 6.22 -3.79
C LEU A 134 -14.36 4.87 -3.58
N THR A 135 -14.06 4.15 -2.49
CA THR A 135 -14.62 2.81 -2.25
C THR A 135 -16.15 2.78 -2.25
N THR A 136 -16.81 3.85 -1.78
CA THR A 136 -18.28 4.03 -1.75
C THR A 136 -18.88 4.63 -3.02
N LYS A 137 -18.03 5.04 -3.98
CA LYS A 137 -18.42 5.83 -5.16
C LYS A 137 -18.23 5.08 -6.48
N ILE A 138 -17.77 3.83 -6.43
CA ILE A 138 -17.69 2.96 -7.61
C ILE A 138 -19.10 2.51 -7.98
N ALA A 139 -19.66 3.13 -9.02
CA ALA A 139 -20.99 2.84 -9.54
C ALA A 139 -20.95 2.32 -10.98
N GLY A 140 -21.91 1.45 -11.30
CA GLY A 140 -22.28 1.08 -12.66
C GLY A 140 -23.18 2.12 -13.32
N LYS A 141 -23.82 1.75 -14.43
CA LYS A 141 -24.79 2.57 -15.15
C LYS A 141 -26.06 1.77 -15.39
N THR A 142 -27.23 2.39 -15.30
CA THR A 142 -28.48 1.87 -15.85
C THR A 142 -28.64 2.37 -17.29
N LEU A 143 -29.18 1.54 -18.18
CA LEU A 143 -29.22 1.81 -19.61
C LEU A 143 -30.65 1.71 -20.14
N ASP A 144 -31.05 2.73 -20.92
CA ASP A 144 -32.26 2.68 -21.73
C ASP A 144 -31.96 1.96 -23.04
N LEU A 145 -32.61 0.83 -23.24
CA LEU A 145 -32.35 -0.04 -24.37
C LEU A 145 -33.39 0.15 -25.47
N SER A 146 -32.92 0.42 -26.68
CA SER A 146 -33.72 0.46 -27.90
C SER A 146 -33.84 -0.93 -28.54
N ILE A 147 -34.30 -1.93 -27.78
CA ILE A 147 -34.54 -3.29 -28.29
C ILE A 147 -36.03 -3.43 -28.62
N PRO A 148 -36.42 -3.48 -29.92
CA PRO A 148 -37.82 -3.40 -30.32
C PRO A 148 -38.55 -4.76 -30.38
N LEU A 149 -37.89 -5.87 -30.01
CA LEU A 149 -38.39 -7.23 -30.20
C LEU A 149 -38.27 -8.06 -28.92
N PRO A 150 -39.33 -8.79 -28.50
CA PRO A 150 -40.67 -8.77 -29.09
C PRO A 150 -41.37 -7.42 -28.84
N GLN A 151 -42.35 -7.09 -29.69
CA GLN A 151 -43.06 -5.81 -29.61
C GLN A 151 -43.72 -5.64 -28.24
N GLY A 152 -43.50 -4.48 -27.60
CA GLY A 152 -44.01 -4.17 -26.27
C GLY A 152 -43.14 -4.69 -25.12
N ALA A 153 -42.04 -5.40 -25.41
CA ALA A 153 -41.09 -5.79 -24.38
C ALA A 153 -40.41 -4.58 -23.73
N ARG A 154 -40.16 -4.67 -22.42
CA ARG A 154 -39.32 -3.72 -21.68
C ARG A 154 -38.13 -4.45 -21.09
N TYR A 155 -36.95 -3.95 -21.39
CA TYR A 155 -35.70 -4.49 -20.90
C TYR A 155 -35.14 -3.59 -19.80
N GLN A 156 -34.58 -4.21 -18.76
CA GLN A 156 -33.73 -3.54 -17.79
C GLN A 156 -32.29 -3.98 -18.03
N ALA A 157 -31.40 -3.01 -18.25
CA ALA A 157 -29.98 -3.28 -18.36
C ALA A 157 -29.18 -2.37 -17.43
N TRP A 158 -28.12 -2.94 -16.88
CA TRP A 158 -27.16 -2.22 -16.08
C TRP A 158 -25.76 -2.80 -16.25
N THR A 159 -24.76 -1.99 -15.93
CA THR A 159 -23.36 -2.44 -15.82
C THR A 159 -22.97 -2.59 -14.36
N ARG A 160 -22.01 -3.47 -14.09
CA ARG A 160 -21.41 -3.66 -12.78
C ARG A 160 -19.90 -3.49 -12.91
N LYS A 161 -19.29 -2.74 -11.99
CA LYS A 161 -17.83 -2.62 -11.91
C LYS A 161 -17.35 -3.60 -10.86
N GLU A 162 -16.58 -4.58 -11.29
CA GLU A 162 -16.06 -5.64 -10.43
C GLU A 162 -14.55 -5.48 -10.25
N PRO A 163 -14.00 -5.82 -9.08
CA PRO A 163 -12.56 -5.85 -8.90
C PRO A 163 -11.96 -6.94 -9.80
N VAL A 164 -10.88 -6.61 -10.51
CA VAL A 164 -10.18 -7.54 -11.41
C VAL A 164 -9.69 -8.81 -10.71
N GLY A 165 -9.28 -8.69 -9.44
CA GLY A 165 -8.72 -9.78 -8.66
C GLY A 165 -7.20 -9.65 -8.52
N VAL A 166 -6.55 -10.80 -8.43
CA VAL A 166 -5.10 -10.99 -8.40
C VAL A 166 -4.74 -11.81 -9.62
#